data_AF-A0AA48KDB2-F1
#
_entry.id   AF-A0AA48KDB2-F1
#
_cell.length_a   1.000
_cell.length_b   1.000
_cell.length_c   1.000
_cell.angle_alpha   90.00
_cell.angle_beta   90.00
_cell.angle_gamma   90.00
#
_symmetry.space_group_name_H-M   'P 1'
#
loop_
_entity.id
_entity.type
_entity.pdbx_description
1 polymer ?
#
loop_
_entity_poly.entity_id
_entity_poly.type
_entity_poly.pdbx_seq_one_letter_code
_entity_poly.pdbx_strand_id
1 'polypeptide(L)'
;MSPFRYRQTGVRRVSFPAYRSAAEARGRVLRREAFRRLVHDLRNPINGILLATQLLEETGVPPDLLRIVQRLQRQANLLNDILERASADYRP
;
A
#
# COMPACT_ATOMS: atom_id res chain seq x y z
N MET A 1 46.09 7.85 -55.55
CA MET A 1 45.44 8.40 -54.34
C MET A 1 44.12 7.67 -54.14
N SER A 2 44.05 6.79 -53.13
CA SER A 2 42.86 5.99 -52.83
C SER A 2 41.95 6.76 -51.84
N PRO A 3 40.63 6.82 -52.04
CA PRO A 3 39.74 7.38 -51.03
C PRO A 3 39.43 6.33 -49.97
N PHE A 4 39.78 6.63 -48.72
CA PHE A 4 39.38 5.87 -47.54
C PHE A 4 37.85 5.89 -47.41
N ARG A 5 37.20 4.74 -47.61
CA ARG A 5 35.80 4.54 -47.23
C ARG A 5 35.72 4.29 -45.72
N TYR A 6 35.18 5.24 -44.97
CA TYR A 6 34.72 4.98 -43.61
C TYR A 6 33.51 4.05 -43.66
N ARG A 7 33.67 2.84 -43.14
CA ARG A 7 32.59 1.86 -42.93
C ARG A 7 31.78 2.37 -41.74
N GLN A 8 30.57 2.89 -41.99
CA GLN A 8 29.62 3.16 -40.90
C GLN A 8 29.24 1.82 -40.27
N THR A 9 29.83 1.51 -39.12
CA THR A 9 29.39 0.44 -38.25
C THR A 9 28.02 0.82 -37.70
N GLY A 10 26.99 0.11 -38.14
CA GLY A 10 25.62 0.29 -37.70
C GLY A 10 25.49 0.06 -36.20
N VAL A 11 25.49 1.15 -35.43
CA VAL A 11 24.99 1.12 -34.07
C VAL A 11 23.48 0.92 -34.19
N ARG A 12 23.03 -0.33 -34.01
CA ARG A 12 21.61 -0.63 -33.79
C ARG A 12 21.18 0.22 -32.60
N ARG A 13 20.38 1.27 -32.83
CA ARG A 13 19.62 1.93 -31.77
C ARG A 13 18.70 0.86 -31.18
N VAL A 14 19.10 0.30 -30.04
CA VAL A 14 18.18 -0.49 -29.22
C VAL A 14 17.10 0.50 -28.81
N SER A 15 15.88 0.32 -29.30
CA SER A 15 14.77 1.15 -28.87
C SER A 15 14.48 0.78 -27.41
N PHE A 16 14.74 1.71 -26.50
CA PHE A 16 14.49 1.56 -25.06
C PHE A 16 13.02 1.77 -24.56
N PRO A 17 11.99 2.14 -25.35
CA PRO A 17 10.69 2.47 -24.76
C PRO A 17 9.92 1.25 -24.23
N ALA A 18 10.06 0.07 -24.85
CA ALA A 18 9.31 -1.13 -24.44
C ALA A 18 9.78 -1.73 -23.10
N TYR A 19 11.08 -1.63 -22.78
CA TYR A 19 11.60 -2.11 -21.49
C TYR A 19 11.23 -1.18 -20.35
N ARG A 20 11.16 0.14 -20.61
CA ARG A 20 10.73 1.13 -19.61
C ARG A 20 9.26 0.94 -19.25
N SER A 21 8.38 0.75 -20.23
CA SER A 21 6.96 0.52 -19.99
C SER A 21 6.67 -0.78 -19.24
N ALA A 22 7.39 -1.87 -19.55
CA ALA A 22 7.27 -3.15 -18.85
C ALA A 22 7.78 -3.07 -17.41
N ALA A 23 8.91 -2.40 -17.17
CA ALA A 23 9.45 -2.17 -15.83
C ALA A 23 8.51 -1.30 -14.98
N GLU A 24 7.93 -0.25 -15.54
CA GLU A 24 6.95 0.61 -14.87
C GLU A 24 5.66 -0.14 -14.53
N ALA A 25 5.16 -0.95 -15.46
CA ALA A 25 3.99 -1.80 -15.23
C ALA A 25 4.25 -2.78 -14.08
N ARG A 26 5.40 -3.45 -14.08
CA ARG A 26 5.81 -4.36 -13.01
C ARG A 26 5.98 -3.62 -11.68
N GLY A 27 6.56 -2.42 -11.69
CA GLY A 27 6.69 -1.57 -10.50
C GLY A 27 5.35 -1.10 -9.92
N ARG A 28 4.31 -0.91 -10.75
CA ARG A 28 2.95 -0.63 -10.26
C ARG A 28 2.32 -1.85 -9.58
N VAL A 29 2.49 -3.04 -10.15
CA VAL A 29 1.99 -4.30 -9.57
C VAL A 29 2.63 -4.57 -8.21
N LEU A 30 3.97 -4.48 -8.12
CA LEU A 30 4.69 -4.72 -6.87
C LEU A 30 4.30 -3.73 -5.77
N ARG A 31 4.11 -2.45 -6.10
CA ARG A 31 3.62 -1.44 -5.15
C ARG A 31 2.20 -1.75 -4.66
N ARG A 32 1.30 -2.20 -5.54
CA ARG A 32 -0.05 -2.63 -5.17
C ARG A 32 -0.02 -3.83 -4.23
N GLU A 33 0.82 -4.82 -4.51
CA GLU A 33 0.96 -6.01 -3.66
C GLU A 33 1.56 -5.66 -2.29
N ALA A 34 2.60 -4.84 -2.25
CA ALA A 34 3.20 -4.37 -1.01
C ALA A 34 2.20 -3.59 -0.15
N PHE A 35 1.44 -2.69 -0.78
CA PHE A 35 0.40 -1.92 -0.10
C PHE A 35 -0.72 -2.83 0.44
N ARG A 36 -1.18 -3.80 -0.35
CA ARG A 36 -2.21 -4.76 0.08
C ARG A 36 -1.76 -5.57 1.30
N ARG A 37 -0.50 -6.02 1.33
CA ARG A 37 0.07 -6.72 2.50
C ARG A 37 0.07 -5.82 3.73
N LEU A 38 0.54 -4.58 3.58
CA LEU A 38 0.57 -3.61 4.68
C LEU A 38 -0.84 -3.35 5.25
N VAL A 39 -1.86 -3.18 4.41
CA VAL A 39 -3.24 -3.01 4.86
C VAL A 39 -3.73 -4.25 5.62
N HIS A 40 -3.46 -5.44 5.10
CA HIS A 40 -3.84 -6.69 5.76
C HIS A 40 -3.20 -6.79 7.16
N ASP A 41 -1.91 -6.50 7.25
CA ASP A 41 -1.15 -6.62 8.50
C ASP A 41 -1.56 -5.55 9.52
N LEU A 42 -2.00 -4.36 9.08
CA LEU A 42 -2.53 -3.31 9.95
C LEU A 42 -3.98 -3.57 10.39
N ARG A 43 -4.81 -4.22 9.57
CA ARG A 43 -6.19 -4.56 9.95
C ARG A 43 -6.25 -5.48 11.16
N ASN A 44 -5.31 -6.41 11.28
CA ASN A 44 -5.30 -7.38 12.38
C ASN A 44 -5.19 -6.72 13.77
N PRO A 45 -4.19 -5.87 14.07
CA PRO A 45 -4.13 -5.17 15.36
C PRO A 45 -5.28 -4.18 15.56
N ILE A 46 -5.78 -3.51 14.51
CA ILE A 46 -6.95 -2.61 14.61
C ILE A 46 -8.19 -3.39 15.05
N ASN A 47 -8.46 -4.53 14.43
CA ASN A 47 -9.56 -5.41 14.80
C ASN A 47 -9.40 -5.94 16.23
N GLY A 48 -8.17 -6.24 16.65
CA GLY A 48 -7.87 -6.62 18.04
C GLY A 48 -8.24 -5.52 19.04
N ILE A 49 -7.93 -4.26 18.74
CA ILE A 49 -8.33 -3.11 19.57
C ILE A 49 -9.85 -2.95 19.60
N LEU A 50 -10.52 -3.06 18.45
CA LEU A 50 -11.98 -2.96 18.37
C LEU A 50 -12.66 -4.05 19.20
N LEU A 51 -12.25 -5.31 19.02
CA LEU A 51 -12.78 -6.43 19.78
C LEU A 51 -12.55 -6.25 21.29
N ALA A 52 -11.34 -5.87 21.70
CA ALA A 52 -11.02 -5.67 23.10
C ALA A 52 -11.83 -4.53 23.71
N THR A 53 -12.01 -3.42 23.00
CA THR A 53 -12.81 -2.29 23.48
C THR A 53 -14.30 -2.63 23.56
N GLN A 54 -14.84 -3.39 22.60
CA GLN A 54 -16.21 -3.91 22.65
C GLN A 54 -16.42 -4.86 23.83
N LEU A 55 -15.51 -5.81 24.03
CA LEU A 55 -15.58 -6.74 25.17
C LEU A 55 -15.52 -6.01 26.51
N LEU A 56 -14.67 -4.97 26.61
CA LEU A 56 -14.61 -4.13 27.81
C LEU A 56 -15.93 -3.41 28.05
N GLU A 57 -16.55 -2.83 27.02
CA GLU A 57 -17.86 -2.19 27.12
C GLU A 57 -18.97 -3.17 27.56
N GLU A 58 -18.95 -4.40 27.04
CA GLU A 58 -19.91 -5.47 27.40
C GLU A 58 -19.71 -6.02 28.83
N THR A 59 -18.46 -6.14 29.29
CA THR A 59 -18.11 -6.71 30.60
C THR A 59 -18.18 -5.69 31.74
N GLY A 60 -18.35 -4.42 31.42
CA GLY A 60 -18.48 -3.32 32.37
C GLY A 60 -17.16 -2.60 32.60
N VAL A 61 -17.05 -1.40 32.03
CA VAL A 61 -15.92 -0.49 32.25
C VAL A 61 -16.26 0.47 33.39
N PRO A 62 -15.37 0.67 34.38
CA PRO A 62 -15.51 1.75 35.35
C PRO A 62 -15.74 3.10 34.65
N PRO A 63 -16.62 3.99 35.17
CA PRO A 63 -16.94 5.26 34.52
C PRO A 63 -15.70 6.10 34.15
N ASP A 64 -14.67 6.03 34.98
CA ASP A 64 -13.41 6.77 34.81
C ASP A 64 -12.61 6.29 33.59
N LEU A 65 -12.74 5.00 33.25
CA LEU A 65 -12.06 4.35 32.13
C LEU A 65 -12.90 4.31 30.84
N LEU A 66 -14.23 4.48 30.95
CA LEU A 66 -15.14 4.45 29.81
C LEU A 66 -14.74 5.45 28.71
N ARG A 67 -14.35 6.67 29.11
CA ARG A 67 -13.89 7.70 28.16
C ARG A 67 -12.65 7.27 27.39
N ILE A 68 -11.76 6.51 28.02
CA ILE A 68 -10.53 5.99 27.39
C ILE A 68 -10.88 4.89 26.41
N VAL A 69 -11.73 3.93 26.81
CA VAL A 69 -12.18 2.82 25.94
C VAL A 69 -12.88 3.35 24.69
N GLN A 70 -13.83 4.27 24.86
CA GLN A 70 -14.52 4.91 23.73
C GLN A 70 -13.56 5.72 22.84
N ARG A 71 -12.52 6.33 23.41
CA ARG A 71 -11.49 7.03 22.61
C ARG A 71 -10.69 6.04 21.77
N LEU A 72 -10.27 4.91 22.34
CA LEU A 72 -9.55 3.87 21.61
C LEU A 72 -10.40 3.31 20.47
N GLN A 73 -11.67 3.00 20.74
CA GLN A 73 -12.61 2.51 19.73
C GLN A 73 -12.79 3.52 18.58
N ARG A 74 -12.97 4.81 18.89
CA ARG A 74 -13.05 5.89 17.86
C ARG A 74 -11.76 5.99 17.02
N GLN A 75 -10.59 5.91 17.64
CA GLN A 75 -9.32 5.98 16.91
C GLN A 75 -9.10 4.74 16.03
N ALA A 76 -9.46 3.56 16.51
CA ALA A 76 -9.38 2.32 15.73
C ALA A 76 -10.32 2.36 14.51
N ASN A 77 -11.56 2.84 14.69
CA ASN A 77 -12.49 3.06 13.59
C ASN A 77 -11.95 4.05 12.55
N LEU A 78 -11.41 5.19 13.00
CA LEU A 78 -10.80 6.18 12.10
C LEU A 78 -9.64 5.59 11.28
N LEU A 79 -8.78 4.79 11.92
CA LEU A 79 -7.69 4.10 11.23
C LEU A 79 -8.22 3.11 10.21
N ASN A 80 -9.27 2.36 10.54
CA ASN A 80 -9.88 1.42 9.61
C ASN A 80 -10.46 2.14 8.38
N ASP A 81 -11.14 3.28 8.58
CA ASP A 81 -11.69 4.10 7.50
C ASP A 81 -10.58 4.65 6.59
N ILE A 82 -9.47 5.11 7.16
CA ILE A 82 -8.30 5.59 6.40
C ILE A 82 -7.74 4.45 5.56
N LEU A 83 -7.57 3.25 6.13
CA LEU A 83 -7.06 2.09 5.41
C LEU A 83 -8.01 1.65 4.30
N GLU A 84 -9.32 1.71 4.52
CA GLU A 84 -10.31 1.37 3.50
C GLU A 84 -10.29 2.34 2.32
N ARG A 85 -10.26 3.65 2.60
CA ARG A 85 -10.11 4.69 1.57
C ARG A 85 -8.80 4.53 0.80
N ALA A 86 -7.69 4.37 1.51
CA ALA A 86 -6.39 4.17 0.88
C ALA A 86 -6.34 2.86 0.07
N SER A 87 -7.11 1.84 0.44
CA SER A 87 -7.21 0.59 -0.34
C SER A 87 -8.05 0.73 -1.62
N ALA A 88 -9.02 1.63 -1.64
CA ALA A 88 -9.84 1.88 -2.83
C ALA A 88 -8.99 2.35 -4.01
N ASP A 89 -7.97 3.18 -3.75
CA ASP A 89 -7.02 3.70 -4.75
C ASP A 89 -6.14 2.61 -5.39
N TYR A 90 -6.10 1.41 -4.80
CA TYR A 90 -5.29 0.28 -5.25
C TYR A 90 -6.15 -0.92 -5.71
N ARG A 91 -7.47 -0.77 -5.84
CA ARG A 91 -8.36 -1.76 -6.46
C ARG A 91 -8.13 -1.81 -7.99
N PRO A 92 -8.24 -3.00 -8.62
CA PRO A 92 -8.05 -3.16 -10.06
C PRO A 92 -9.11 -2.43 -10.89
#